data_AF-A0AAV6USD6-F1
#
_entry.id   AF-A0AAV6USD6-F1
#
_cell.length_a   1.000
_cell.length_b   1.000
_cell.length_c   1.000
_cell.angle_alpha   90.00
_cell.angle_beta   90.00
_cell.angle_gamma   90.00
#
_symmetry.space_group_name_H-M   'P 1'
#
loop_
_entity.id
_entity.type
_entity.pdbx_description
1 polymer ?
#
loop_
_entity_poly.entity_id
_entity_poly.type
_entity_poly.pdbx_seq_one_letter_code
_entity_poly.pdbx_strand_id
1 'polypeptide(L)'
;MISIFCFVWLFVMEESTFRKVRKEKPDKDKAANMTNKNSVSSTNSGKDNDNSANTNARPKLVFFWTNAEVLKWLRRHCEEYHTLYASLFLENDITGRSLLKMNDSTLERMGIKEKVHREVICTEILKLKLKSDILELKDLQKKKGGDAI
;
A
#
# COMPACT_ATOMS: atom_id res chain seq x y z
N MET A 1 -18.37 -22.44 -14.35
CA MET A 1 -18.63 -21.30 -13.45
C MET A 1 -17.75 -21.48 -12.21
N ILE A 2 -16.52 -20.95 -12.23
CA ILE A 2 -15.69 -20.90 -11.02
C ILE A 2 -16.39 -19.92 -10.08
N SER A 3 -16.93 -20.47 -9.00
CA SER A 3 -17.79 -19.76 -8.06
C SER A 3 -17.06 -18.55 -7.49
N ILE A 4 -17.75 -17.41 -7.41
CA ILE A 4 -17.28 -16.17 -6.75
C ILE A 4 -16.75 -16.47 -5.33
N PHE A 5 -17.22 -17.56 -4.71
CA PHE A 5 -16.70 -18.09 -3.45
C PHE A 5 -15.24 -18.56 -3.48
N CYS A 6 -14.71 -19.03 -4.62
CA CYS A 6 -13.28 -19.39 -4.73
C CYS A 6 -12.38 -18.16 -4.70
N PHE A 7 -12.81 -17.05 -5.32
CA PHE A 7 -12.08 -15.79 -5.26
C PHE A 7 -12.13 -15.16 -3.87
N VAL A 8 -13.25 -15.25 -3.15
CA VAL A 8 -13.35 -14.76 -1.77
C VAL A 8 -12.54 -15.64 -0.79
N TRP A 9 -12.46 -16.95 -1.02
CA TRP A 9 -11.65 -17.85 -0.19
C TRP A 9 -10.14 -17.68 -0.45
N LEU A 10 -9.69 -17.57 -1.71
CA LEU A 10 -8.29 -17.22 -2.00
C LEU A 10 -7.93 -15.82 -1.44
N PHE A 11 -8.87 -14.87 -1.48
CA PHE A 11 -8.69 -13.50 -0.96
C PHE A 11 -8.49 -13.41 0.56
N VAL A 12 -8.95 -14.42 1.33
CA VAL A 12 -8.74 -14.49 2.79
C VAL A 12 -7.52 -15.36 3.17
N MET A 13 -7.06 -16.24 2.27
CA MET A 13 -5.99 -17.21 2.58
C MET A 13 -4.61 -16.79 2.04
N GLU A 14 -4.53 -15.93 1.02
CA GLU A 14 -3.30 -15.63 0.28
C GLU A 14 -2.54 -14.38 0.77
N GLU A 15 -2.52 -14.14 2.09
CA GLU A 15 -1.75 -13.02 2.68
C GLU A 15 -0.66 -13.47 3.67
N SER A 16 -0.43 -14.79 3.81
CA SER A 16 0.47 -15.32 4.85
C SER A 16 1.93 -15.55 4.43
N THR A 17 2.29 -15.47 3.14
CA THR A 17 3.63 -15.92 2.69
C THR A 17 4.59 -14.83 2.18
N PHE A 18 4.14 -13.60 1.90
CA PHE A 18 4.98 -12.64 1.17
C PHE A 18 5.62 -11.52 2.03
N ARG A 19 6.11 -11.84 3.24
CA ARG A 19 7.04 -10.95 3.98
C ARG A 19 8.49 -11.44 3.98
N LYS A 20 8.80 -12.55 3.30
CA LYS A 20 10.09 -13.25 3.47
C LYS A 20 10.99 -13.31 2.24
N VAL A 21 10.85 -12.39 1.29
CA VAL A 21 11.77 -12.28 0.14
C VAL A 21 12.16 -10.81 -0.09
N ARG A 22 13.09 -10.31 0.74
CA ARG A 22 14.17 -9.37 0.35
C ARG A 22 15.07 -9.07 1.56
N LYS A 23 15.99 -9.98 1.85
CA LYS A 23 17.29 -9.67 2.47
C LYS A 23 18.32 -10.59 1.84
N GLU A 24 18.59 -10.35 0.56
CA GLU A 24 19.86 -10.77 0.00
C GLU A 24 20.93 -9.76 0.41
N LYS A 25 22.01 -10.32 0.94
CA LYS A 25 23.17 -9.68 1.53
C LYS A 25 24.21 -9.50 0.42
N PRO A 26 24.73 -8.29 0.15
CA PRO A 26 25.98 -8.17 -0.58
C PRO A 26 27.15 -8.19 0.41
N ASP A 27 27.97 -9.22 0.27
CA ASP A 27 29.32 -9.34 0.84
C ASP A 27 30.22 -8.22 0.32
N LYS A 28 30.93 -7.52 1.21
CA LYS A 28 32.07 -6.66 0.87
C LYS A 28 33.12 -6.70 1.97
N ASP A 29 33.96 -7.72 1.89
CA ASP A 29 35.27 -7.70 2.51
C ASP A 29 36.27 -6.94 1.62
N LYS A 30 37.05 -6.07 2.27
CA LYS A 30 38.51 -5.87 2.16
C LYS A 30 39.03 -4.45 1.81
N ALA A 31 39.72 -3.93 2.83
CA ALA A 31 40.96 -3.14 2.85
C ALA A 31 40.98 -1.62 2.56
N ALA A 32 41.34 -0.91 3.64
CA ALA A 32 42.11 0.32 3.82
C ALA A 32 42.93 0.90 2.65
N ASN A 33 42.95 2.25 2.54
CA ASN A 33 44.19 3.04 2.71
C ASN A 33 43.95 4.57 2.90
N MET A 34 44.68 5.12 3.88
CA MET A 34 45.26 6.48 4.07
C MET A 34 44.53 7.80 3.70
N THR A 35 44.27 8.57 4.77
CA THR A 35 44.58 9.99 5.05
C THR A 35 44.67 11.02 3.90
N ASN A 36 43.76 12.01 3.93
CA ASN A 36 44.16 13.41 3.70
C ASN A 36 43.24 14.40 4.46
N LYS A 37 43.83 15.46 5.00
CA LYS A 37 43.23 16.50 5.86
C LYS A 37 42.73 17.68 5.01
N ASN A 38 41.63 18.30 5.45
CA ASN A 38 41.31 19.76 5.45
C ASN A 38 39.78 19.92 5.64
N SER A 39 39.29 20.27 6.83
CA SER A 39 39.10 21.62 7.41
C SER A 39 37.76 22.30 7.02
N VAL A 40 36.88 22.39 8.03
CA VAL A 40 36.05 23.55 8.41
C VAL A 40 34.62 23.70 7.82
N SER A 41 33.64 23.47 8.72
CA SER A 41 32.25 24.01 8.87
C SER A 41 31.22 23.80 7.74
N SER A 42 29.91 23.62 7.97
CA SER A 42 29.04 23.92 9.10
C SER A 42 27.75 23.08 9.03
N THR A 43 27.39 22.52 10.19
CA THR A 43 26.05 22.43 10.81
C THR A 43 24.79 22.08 9.98
N ASN A 44 24.20 20.96 10.43
CA ASN A 44 22.78 20.68 10.62
C ASN A 44 21.88 20.51 9.39
N SER A 45 21.82 19.29 8.85
CA SER A 45 20.54 18.73 8.42
C SER A 45 20.06 17.75 9.50
N GLY A 46 18.97 18.13 10.16
CA GLY A 46 18.30 17.32 11.16
C GLY A 46 18.06 15.90 10.67
N LYS A 47 18.32 14.98 11.59
CA LYS A 47 17.75 13.65 11.63
C LYS A 47 16.22 13.74 11.73
N ASP A 48 15.60 12.57 11.73
CA ASP A 48 14.22 12.29 12.19
C ASP A 48 13.20 12.29 11.02
N ASN A 49 12.48 11.22 10.65
CA ASN A 49 12.20 9.95 11.30
C ASN A 49 11.75 8.93 10.23
N ASP A 50 12.58 7.94 9.90
CA ASP A 50 12.05 6.66 9.43
C ASP A 50 11.48 5.96 10.67
N ASN A 51 10.20 6.19 10.93
CA ASN A 51 9.46 5.48 11.97
C ASN A 51 9.15 4.07 11.45
N SER A 52 10.20 3.25 11.36
CA SER A 52 10.11 1.81 11.24
C SER A 52 9.71 1.22 12.60
N ALA A 53 8.47 1.50 13.00
CA ALA A 53 7.82 0.83 14.12
C ALA A 53 7.20 -0.48 13.60
N ASN A 54 8.03 -1.51 13.48
CA ASN A 54 7.58 -2.89 13.51
C ASN A 54 7.10 -3.20 14.94
N THR A 55 5.82 -2.97 15.19
CA THR A 55 5.07 -3.58 16.28
C THR A 55 3.87 -4.29 15.65
N ASN A 56 3.20 -5.20 16.38
CA ASN A 56 1.94 -5.81 15.96
C ASN A 56 0.82 -4.75 15.82
N ALA A 57 0.99 -3.81 14.90
CA ALA A 57 0.13 -2.68 14.66
C ALA A 57 -1.03 -3.14 13.79
N ARG A 58 -2.24 -2.76 14.21
CA ARG A 58 -3.45 -3.01 13.45
C ARG A 58 -3.26 -2.53 12.00
N PRO A 59 -3.74 -3.29 10.99
CA PRO A 59 -3.71 -2.83 9.61
C PRO A 59 -4.29 -1.43 9.52
N LYS A 60 -3.52 -0.51 8.93
CA LYS A 60 -3.95 0.88 8.75
C LYS A 60 -5.19 0.91 7.84
N LEU A 61 -6.28 1.54 8.32
CA LEU A 61 -7.50 1.67 7.53
C LEU A 61 -7.23 2.40 6.23
N VAL A 62 -7.92 2.00 5.15
CA VAL A 62 -7.76 2.56 3.80
C VAL A 62 -7.99 4.07 3.81
N PHE A 63 -8.90 4.56 4.65
CA PHE A 63 -9.17 5.99 4.82
C PHE A 63 -7.93 6.83 5.14
N PHE A 64 -6.95 6.25 5.84
CA PHE A 64 -5.72 6.95 6.23
C PHE A 64 -4.55 6.68 5.28
N TRP A 65 -4.77 5.98 4.17
CA TRP A 65 -3.70 5.68 3.24
C TRP A 65 -3.17 6.92 2.53
N THR A 66 -1.85 7.00 2.49
CA THR A 66 -1.08 7.98 1.72
C THR A 66 -1.02 7.55 0.24
N ASN A 67 -0.61 8.46 -0.64
CA ASN A 67 -0.39 8.17 -2.06
C ASN A 67 0.55 6.95 -2.26
N ALA A 68 1.64 6.87 -1.48
CA ALA A 68 2.58 5.75 -1.54
C ALA A 68 1.94 4.40 -1.17
N GLU A 69 1.01 4.37 -0.21
CA GLU A 69 0.28 3.16 0.17
C GLU A 69 -0.73 2.77 -0.91
N VAL A 70 -1.39 3.74 -1.55
CA VAL A 70 -2.26 3.51 -2.71
C VAL A 70 -1.49 2.94 -3.88
N LEU A 71 -0.30 3.49 -4.22
CA LEU A 71 0.55 2.96 -5.29
C LEU A 71 1.04 1.54 -4.97
N LYS A 72 1.38 1.26 -3.70
CA LYS A 72 1.73 -0.09 -3.26
C LYS A 72 0.55 -1.06 -3.39
N TRP A 73 -0.66 -0.63 -3.08
CA TRP A 73 -1.87 -1.42 -3.29
C TRP A 73 -2.10 -1.67 -4.79
N LEU A 74 -2.02 -0.64 -5.61
CA LEU A 74 -2.18 -0.75 -7.06
C LEU A 74 -1.17 -1.73 -7.65
N ARG A 75 0.09 -1.69 -7.18
CA ARG A 75 1.12 -2.65 -7.60
C ARG A 75 0.77 -4.10 -7.26
N ARG A 76 0.16 -4.36 -6.11
CA ARG A 76 -0.10 -5.73 -5.63
C ARG A 76 -1.35 -6.36 -6.25
N HIS A 77 -2.36 -5.54 -6.52
CA HIS A 77 -3.66 -6.02 -6.98
C HIS A 77 -3.88 -5.79 -8.48
N CYS A 78 -3.13 -4.85 -9.06
CA CYS A 78 -3.23 -4.47 -10.48
C CYS A 78 -1.83 -4.45 -11.11
N GLU A 79 -1.07 -5.55 -11.03
CA GLU A 79 0.33 -5.62 -11.50
C GLU A 79 0.50 -5.15 -12.95
N GLU A 80 -0.33 -5.64 -13.87
CA GLU A 80 -0.29 -5.31 -15.29
C GLU A 80 -0.58 -3.82 -15.57
N TYR A 81 -1.43 -3.20 -14.73
CA TYR A 81 -1.89 -1.82 -14.91
C TYR A 81 -1.09 -0.81 -14.11
N HIS A 82 -0.37 -1.24 -13.08
CA HIS A 82 0.46 -0.36 -12.25
C HIS A 82 1.51 0.35 -13.11
N THR A 83 2.19 -0.36 -14.00
CA THR A 83 3.23 0.23 -14.87
C THR A 83 2.68 1.30 -15.80
N LEU A 84 1.41 1.19 -16.20
CA LEU A 84 0.74 2.12 -17.12
C LEU A 84 0.14 3.33 -16.40
N TYR A 85 -0.44 3.12 -15.22
CA TYR A 85 -1.26 4.14 -14.56
C TYR A 85 -0.69 4.65 -13.23
N ALA A 86 0.44 4.14 -12.75
CA ALA A 86 1.07 4.65 -11.52
C ALA A 86 1.39 6.15 -11.59
N SER A 87 1.86 6.65 -12.75
CA SER A 87 2.09 8.07 -12.96
C SER A 87 0.80 8.88 -12.83
N LEU A 88 -0.29 8.44 -13.44
CA LEU A 88 -1.60 9.11 -13.35
C LEU A 88 -2.11 9.17 -11.91
N PHE A 89 -1.96 8.08 -11.14
CA PHE A 89 -2.35 8.06 -9.73
C PHE A 89 -1.50 9.01 -8.87
N LEU A 90 -0.22 9.18 -9.22
CA LEU A 90 0.67 10.12 -8.55
C LEU A 90 0.34 11.57 -8.92
N GLU A 91 0.12 11.86 -10.20
CA GLU A 91 -0.22 13.19 -10.73
C GLU A 91 -1.56 13.71 -10.19
N ASN A 92 -2.55 12.83 -10.02
CA ASN A 92 -3.85 13.18 -9.45
C ASN A 92 -3.87 13.17 -7.91
N ASP A 93 -2.71 12.96 -7.27
CA ASP A 93 -2.52 12.81 -5.83
C ASP A 93 -3.56 11.91 -5.14
N ILE A 94 -3.73 10.69 -5.66
CA ILE A 94 -4.75 9.77 -5.16
C ILE A 94 -4.36 9.22 -3.80
N THR A 95 -5.01 9.75 -2.76
CA THR A 95 -4.97 9.24 -1.39
C THR A 95 -6.04 8.18 -1.14
N GLY A 96 -5.97 7.49 0.00
CA GLY A 96 -6.95 6.46 0.37
C GLY A 96 -8.39 6.97 0.43
N ARG A 97 -8.59 8.23 0.83
CA ARG A 97 -9.91 8.87 0.83
C ARG A 97 -10.47 9.01 -0.59
N SER A 98 -9.64 9.46 -1.53
CA SER A 98 -10.02 9.57 -2.93
C SER A 98 -10.27 8.20 -3.55
N LEU A 99 -9.42 7.22 -3.24
CA LEU A 99 -9.54 5.83 -3.68
C LEU A 99 -10.91 5.22 -3.30
N LEU A 100 -11.36 5.42 -2.06
CA LEU A 100 -12.66 4.95 -1.59
C LEU A 100 -13.86 5.64 -2.28
N LYS A 101 -13.66 6.80 -2.91
CA LYS A 101 -14.72 7.51 -3.64
C LYS A 101 -14.69 7.26 -5.15
N MET A 102 -13.68 6.55 -5.64
CA MET A 102 -13.52 6.35 -7.08
C MET A 102 -14.56 5.40 -7.65
N ASN A 103 -14.99 5.77 -8.86
CA ASN A 103 -15.92 5.05 -9.72
C ASN A 103 -15.38 5.10 -11.15
N ASP A 104 -16.03 4.38 -12.08
CA ASP A 104 -15.66 4.33 -13.50
C ASP A 104 -15.46 5.74 -14.11
N SER A 105 -16.40 6.66 -13.88
CA SER A 105 -16.32 8.04 -14.40
C SER A 105 -15.15 8.85 -13.83
N THR A 106 -14.65 8.50 -12.64
CA THR A 106 -13.48 9.17 -12.05
C THR A 106 -12.20 8.64 -12.66
N LEU A 107 -12.12 7.32 -12.92
CA LEU A 107 -11.00 6.69 -13.61
C LEU A 107 -10.87 7.18 -15.05
N GLU A 108 -12.00 7.33 -15.75
CA GLU A 108 -12.05 7.88 -17.10
C GLU A 108 -11.51 9.31 -17.14
N ARG A 109 -11.94 10.16 -16.21
CA ARG A 109 -11.52 11.57 -16.12
C ARG A 109 -10.04 11.74 -15.75
N MET A 110 -9.44 10.76 -15.07
CA MET A 110 -7.99 10.74 -14.82
C MET A 110 -7.16 10.33 -16.04
N GLY A 111 -7.78 9.87 -17.12
CA GLY A 111 -7.10 9.52 -18.37
C GLY A 111 -7.12 8.03 -18.72
N ILE A 112 -7.79 7.18 -17.95
CA ILE A 112 -7.92 5.74 -18.25
C ILE A 112 -9.07 5.54 -19.25
N LYS A 113 -8.77 5.69 -20.54
CA LYS A 113 -9.77 5.61 -21.62
C LYS A 113 -10.25 4.19 -21.93
N GLU A 114 -9.42 3.18 -21.65
CA GLU A 114 -9.74 1.78 -21.93
C GLU A 114 -10.77 1.23 -20.92
N LYS A 115 -11.93 0.79 -21.42
CA LYS A 115 -13.06 0.34 -20.58
C LYS A 115 -12.71 -0.93 -19.82
N VAL A 116 -12.03 -1.87 -20.46
CA VAL A 116 -11.62 -3.14 -19.83
C VAL A 116 -10.72 -2.87 -18.62
N HIS A 117 -9.77 -1.94 -18.75
CA HIS A 117 -8.86 -1.60 -17.66
C HIS A 117 -9.59 -0.90 -16.51
N ARG A 118 -10.53 0.00 -16.82
CA ARG A 118 -11.36 0.65 -15.79
C ARG A 118 -12.20 -0.36 -15.03
N GLU A 119 -12.82 -1.32 -15.72
CA GLU A 119 -13.62 -2.36 -15.08
C GLU A 119 -12.79 -3.20 -14.10
N VAL A 120 -11.59 -3.62 -14.49
CA VAL A 120 -10.70 -4.39 -13.61
C VAL A 120 -10.26 -3.56 -12.40
N ILE A 121 -9.80 -2.33 -12.60
CA ILE A 121 -9.36 -1.45 -11.51
C ILE A 121 -10.54 -1.13 -10.57
N CYS A 122 -11.72 -0.85 -11.11
CA CYS A 122 -12.93 -0.60 -10.33
C CYS A 122 -13.32 -1.82 -9.48
N THR A 123 -13.22 -3.02 -10.05
CA THR A 123 -13.45 -4.28 -9.34
C THR A 123 -12.48 -4.45 -8.16
N GLU A 124 -11.19 -4.17 -8.36
CA GLU A 124 -10.21 -4.23 -7.27
C GLU A 124 -10.48 -3.17 -6.19
N ILE A 125 -10.89 -1.96 -6.57
CA ILE A 125 -11.30 -0.92 -5.62
C ILE A 125 -12.50 -1.39 -4.77
N LEU A 126 -13.49 -2.05 -5.38
CA LEU A 126 -14.65 -2.61 -4.66
C LEU A 126 -14.23 -3.70 -3.67
N LYS A 127 -13.32 -4.60 -4.06
CA LYS A 127 -12.75 -5.61 -3.15
C LYS A 127 -12.06 -4.96 -1.95
N LEU A 128 -11.29 -3.90 -2.20
CA LEU A 128 -10.61 -3.16 -1.14
C LEU A 128 -11.60 -2.53 -0.15
N LYS A 129 -12.68 -1.92 -0.65
CA LYS A 129 -13.76 -1.34 0.18
C LYS A 129 -14.37 -2.38 1.10
N LEU A 130 -14.82 -3.51 0.54
CA LEU A 130 -15.40 -4.61 1.31
C LEU A 130 -14.45 -5.11 2.40
N LYS A 131 -13.16 -5.25 2.09
CA LYS A 131 -12.14 -5.65 3.07
C LYS A 131 -12.00 -4.62 4.19
N SER A 132 -11.99 -3.33 3.85
CA SER A 132 -11.94 -2.25 4.84
C SER A 132 -13.17 -2.27 5.76
N ASP A 133 -14.37 -2.41 5.20
CA ASP A 133 -15.62 -2.40 5.95
C ASP A 133 -15.73 -3.62 6.88
N ILE A 134 -15.30 -4.80 6.44
CA ILE A 134 -15.26 -6.01 7.28
C ILE A 134 -14.28 -5.83 8.44
N LEU A 135 -13.12 -5.23 8.20
CA LEU A 135 -12.13 -4.95 9.26
C LEU A 135 -12.66 -3.92 10.26
N GLU A 136 -13.32 -2.86 9.78
CA GLU A 136 -13.94 -1.85 10.61
C GLU A 136 -15.07 -2.44 11.47
N LEU A 137 -15.94 -3.26 10.89
CA LEU A 137 -17.02 -3.95 11.63
C LEU A 137 -16.46 -4.84 12.74
N LYS A 138 -15.39 -5.60 12.47
CA LYS A 138 -14.71 -6.43 13.48
C LYS A 138 -14.09 -5.59 14.60
N ASP A 139 -13.49 -4.44 14.28
CA ASP A 139 -12.91 -3.55 15.29
C ASP A 139 -14.00 -2.94 16.19
N LEU A 140 -15.14 -2.53 15.60
CA LEU A 140 -16.31 -2.04 16.34
C LEU A 140 -16.90 -3.10 17.28
N GLN A 141 -17.01 -4.35 16.82
CA GLN A 141 -17.49 -5.47 17.64
C GLN A 141 -16.57 -5.73 18.83
N LYS A 142 -15.25 -5.71 18.62
CA LYS A 142 -14.27 -5.90 19.69
C LYS A 142 -14.32 -4.79 20.73
N LYS A 143 -14.54 -3.54 20.31
CA LYS A 143 -14.65 -2.39 21.22
C LYS A 143 -15.89 -2.48 22.11
N LYS A 144 -17.02 -2.92 21.56
CA LYS A 144 -18.30 -3.02 22.29
C LYS A 144 -18.31 -4.13 23.37
N GLY A 145 -17.41 -5.10 23.30
CA GLY A 145 -17.24 -6.15 24.31
C GLY A 145 -16.26 -5.83 25.44
N GLY A 146 -15.57 -4.69 25.39
CA GLY A 146 -14.58 -4.28 26.41
C GLY A 146 -15.10 -3.39 27.53
N ASP A 147 -16.29 -2.80 27.35
CA ASP A 147 -16.91 -1.86 28.31
C ASP A 147 -17.89 -2.55 29.29
N ALA A 148 -17.88 -3.89 29.33
CA ALA A 148 -18.67 -4.70 30.27
C ALA A 148 -17.76 -5.36 31.30
N ILE A 149 -17.13 -4.56 32.17
CA ILE A 149 -16.48 -4.99 33.41
C ILE A 149 -16.51 -3.85 34.43
#